data_AF-A0A7V5V534-F1
#
_entry.id   AF-A0A7V5V534-F1
#
_cell.length_a   1.000
_cell.length_b   1.000
_cell.length_c   1.000
_cell.angle_alpha   90.00
_cell.angle_beta   90.00
_cell.angle_gamma   90.00
#
_symmetry.space_group_name_H-M   'P 1'
#
loop_
_entity.id
_entity.type
_entity.pdbx_description
1 polymer ?
#
loop_
_entity_poly.entity_id
_entity_poly.type
_entity_poly.pdbx_seq_one_letter_code
_entity_poly.pdbx_strand_id
1 'polypeptide(L)'
;MDCDTLEKINRNIAHAAERSGRTKDAVRLVAVSKRQSMEKIRQAVSCGQLLFGENYLQEAQKKITGDKNNLCWHFIGHLQSNKAGLAVKLFDVIETVDRIKIARLLDKHAAQCGKNMDILLQVNIGREKQKHG
;
A
#
# COMPACT_ATOMS: atom_id res chain seq x y z
N MET A 1 -10.85 -3.61 -11.94
CA MET A 1 -9.95 -4.63 -12.52
C MET A 1 -10.80 -5.86 -12.63
N ASP A 2 -10.95 -6.42 -13.82
CA ASP A 2 -11.67 -7.69 -13.99
C ASP A 2 -10.78 -8.87 -13.57
N CYS A 3 -11.39 -10.04 -13.41
CA CYS A 3 -10.69 -11.24 -12.95
C CYS A 3 -9.65 -11.70 -13.96
N ASP A 4 -9.93 -11.59 -15.26
CA ASP A 4 -9.01 -11.97 -16.33
C ASP A 4 -7.69 -11.18 -16.28
N THR A 5 -7.77 -9.88 -16.02
CA THR A 5 -6.60 -9.02 -15.85
C THR A 5 -5.79 -9.44 -14.62
N LEU A 6 -6.48 -9.69 -13.50
CA LEU A 6 -5.83 -10.10 -12.26
C LEU A 6 -5.11 -11.45 -12.40
N GLU A 7 -5.77 -12.43 -13.01
CA GLU A 7 -5.19 -13.74 -13.30
C GLU A 7 -3.97 -13.63 -14.21
N LYS A 8 -4.05 -12.81 -15.26
CA LYS A 8 -2.92 -12.58 -16.16
C LYS A 8 -1.72 -11.99 -15.42
N ILE A 9 -1.95 -11.01 -14.53
CA ILE A 9 -0.88 -10.43 -13.70
C ILE A 9 -0.29 -11.48 -12.76
N ASN A 10 -1.13 -12.28 -12.10
CA ASN A 10 -0.68 -13.34 -11.19
C ASN A 10 0.13 -14.43 -11.91
N ARG A 11 -0.26 -14.82 -13.14
CA ARG A 11 0.55 -15.72 -13.98
C ARG A 11 1.91 -15.11 -14.32
N ASN A 12 1.95 -13.84 -14.69
CA ASN A 12 3.21 -13.15 -14.99
C ASN A 12 4.14 -13.09 -13.77
N ILE A 13 3.58 -12.83 -12.59
CA ILE A 13 4.32 -12.84 -11.32
C ILE A 13 4.89 -14.24 -11.05
N ALA A 14 4.07 -15.29 -11.17
CA ALA A 14 4.51 -16.66 -10.95
C ALA A 14 5.66 -17.04 -11.89
N HIS A 15 5.53 -16.77 -13.19
CA HIS A 15 6.61 -17.01 -14.15
C HIS A 15 7.87 -16.20 -13.87
N ALA A 16 7.74 -14.94 -13.45
CA ALA A 16 8.90 -14.12 -13.10
C ALA A 16 9.62 -14.66 -11.86
N ALA A 17 8.87 -15.07 -10.83
CA ALA A 17 9.44 -15.65 -9.62
C ALA A 17 10.18 -16.96 -9.92
N GLU A 18 9.55 -17.85 -10.70
CA GLU A 18 10.13 -19.13 -11.11
C GLU A 18 11.45 -18.95 -11.88
N ARG A 19 11.50 -18.05 -12.86
CA ARG A 19 12.74 -17.73 -13.60
C ARG A 19 13.86 -17.20 -12.70
N SER A 20 13.52 -16.66 -11.54
CA SER A 20 14.48 -16.15 -10.55
C SER A 20 14.77 -17.15 -9.42
N GLY A 21 14.32 -18.40 -9.52
CA GLY A 21 14.53 -19.42 -8.49
C GLY A 21 13.74 -19.17 -7.21
N ARG A 22 12.65 -18.40 -7.28
CA ARG A 22 11.79 -18.05 -6.14
C ARG A 22 10.40 -18.67 -6.31
N THR A 23 9.70 -18.86 -5.20
CA THR A 23 8.28 -19.23 -5.23
C THR A 23 7.42 -18.01 -5.56
N LYS A 24 6.24 -18.23 -6.14
CA LYS A 24 5.29 -17.14 -6.45
C LYS A 24 4.94 -16.31 -5.20
N ASP A 25 4.84 -16.94 -4.03
CA ASP A 25 4.44 -16.30 -2.78
C ASP A 25 5.51 -15.36 -2.23
N ALA A 26 6.72 -15.40 -2.79
CA ALA A 26 7.79 -14.46 -2.50
C ALA A 26 7.52 -13.06 -3.09
N VAL A 27 6.48 -12.90 -3.91
CA VAL A 27 6.04 -11.64 -4.52
C VAL A 27 4.57 -11.40 -4.19
N ARG A 28 4.27 -10.26 -3.56
CA ARG A 28 2.89 -9.84 -3.28
C ARG A 28 2.46 -8.77 -4.28
N LEU A 29 1.25 -8.90 -4.80
CA LEU A 29 0.63 -7.90 -5.67
C LEU A 29 -0.14 -6.87 -4.84
N VAL A 30 0.31 -5.62 -4.85
CA VAL A 30 -0.43 -4.48 -4.31
C VAL A 30 -1.15 -3.76 -5.45
N ALA A 31 -2.47 -3.79 -5.47
CA ALA A 31 -3.27 -3.14 -6.50
C ALA A 31 -3.44 -1.64 -6.20
N VAL A 32 -2.88 -0.77 -7.04
CA VAL A 32 -2.99 0.68 -6.87
C VAL A 32 -4.41 1.14 -7.22
N SER A 33 -5.16 1.58 -6.21
CA SER A 33 -6.58 1.91 -6.34
C SER A 33 -6.89 3.41 -6.33
N LYS A 34 -5.86 4.28 -6.33
CA LYS A 34 -6.05 5.73 -6.42
C LYS A 34 -6.95 6.12 -7.60
N ARG A 35 -7.88 7.03 -7.36
CA ARG A 35 -8.92 7.50 -8.28
C ARG A 35 -9.89 6.42 -8.78
N GLN A 36 -9.94 5.24 -8.15
CA GLN A 36 -10.93 4.20 -8.46
C GLN A 36 -12.10 4.24 -7.48
N SER A 37 -13.30 3.90 -7.97
CA SER A 37 -14.50 3.78 -7.14
C SER A 37 -14.44 2.55 -6.22
N MET A 38 -15.20 2.57 -5.13
CA MET A 38 -15.35 1.40 -4.26
C MET A 38 -15.95 0.19 -4.98
N GLU A 39 -16.78 0.41 -5.98
CA GLU A 39 -17.33 -0.67 -6.82
C GLU A 39 -16.21 -1.42 -7.56
N LYS A 40 -15.26 -0.71 -8.17
CA LYS A 40 -14.12 -1.33 -8.84
C LYS A 40 -13.21 -2.08 -7.87
N ILE A 41 -13.08 -1.58 -6.64
CA ILE A 41 -12.32 -2.27 -5.58
C ILE A 41 -13.05 -3.55 -5.20
N ARG A 42 -14.36 -3.52 -4.96
CA ARG A 42 -15.17 -4.73 -4.68
C ARG A 42 -15.09 -5.77 -5.79
N GLN A 43 -15.08 -5.33 -7.05
CA GLN A 43 -14.87 -6.24 -8.19
C GLN A 43 -13.50 -6.92 -8.13
N ALA A 44 -12.43 -6.19 -7.81
CA ALA A 44 -11.10 -6.79 -7.64
C ALA A 44 -11.07 -7.76 -6.44
N VAL A 45 -11.74 -7.41 -5.34
CA VAL A 45 -11.89 -8.27 -4.16
C VAL A 45 -12.64 -9.55 -4.50
N SER A 46 -13.70 -9.51 -5.31
CA SER A 46 -14.40 -10.74 -5.75
C SER A 46 -13.53 -11.67 -6.61
N CYS A 47 -12.46 -11.14 -7.21
CA CYS A 47 -11.47 -11.93 -7.93
C CYS A 47 -10.28 -12.38 -7.03
N GLY A 48 -10.32 -12.08 -5.73
CA GLY A 48 -9.30 -12.50 -4.75
C GLY A 48 -8.19 -11.47 -4.47
N GLN A 49 -8.29 -10.23 -4.96
CA GLN A 49 -7.32 -9.18 -4.61
C GLN A 49 -7.58 -8.64 -3.20
N LEU A 50 -6.55 -8.68 -2.34
CA LEU A 50 -6.66 -8.30 -0.92
C LEU A 50 -5.81 -7.09 -0.52
N LEU A 51 -4.76 -6.78 -1.26
CA LEU A 51 -3.81 -5.71 -0.94
C LEU A 51 -4.02 -4.51 -1.87
N PHE A 52 -4.19 -3.32 -1.31
CA PHE A 52 -4.48 -2.11 -2.07
C PHE A 52 -3.57 -0.95 -1.70
N GLY A 53 -3.14 -0.19 -2.70
CA GLY A 53 -2.26 0.97 -2.55
C GLY A 53 -2.99 2.28 -2.82
N GLU A 54 -2.90 3.23 -1.89
CA GLU A 54 -3.46 4.57 -2.03
C GLU A 54 -2.40 5.67 -1.90
N ASN A 55 -2.58 6.75 -2.67
CA ASN A 55 -1.68 7.91 -2.65
C ASN A 55 -2.25 9.08 -1.81
N TYR A 56 -3.56 9.15 -1.64
CA TYR A 56 -4.24 10.32 -1.09
C TYR A 56 -5.06 9.93 0.14
N LEU A 57 -4.69 10.47 1.30
CA LEU A 57 -5.33 10.15 2.59
C LEU A 57 -6.84 10.42 2.61
N GLN A 58 -7.29 11.52 2.03
CA GLN A 58 -8.72 11.88 2.03
C GLN A 58 -9.56 10.89 1.20
N GLU A 59 -9.00 10.43 0.09
CA GLU A 59 -9.63 9.41 -0.74
C GLU A 59 -9.63 8.05 -0.02
N ALA A 60 -8.48 7.66 0.52
CA ALA A 60 -8.31 6.42 1.26
C ALA A 60 -9.23 6.33 2.47
N GLN A 61 -9.40 7.42 3.23
CA GLN A 61 -10.31 7.45 4.37
C GLN A 61 -11.73 7.04 3.99
N LYS A 62 -12.26 7.54 2.87
CA LYS A 62 -13.60 7.18 2.41
C LYS A 62 -13.69 5.69 2.04
N LYS A 63 -12.63 5.14 1.45
CA LYS A 63 -12.57 3.73 1.03
C LYS A 63 -12.44 2.78 2.20
N ILE A 64 -11.49 3.06 3.09
CA ILE A 64 -11.15 2.23 4.26
C ILE A 64 -12.30 2.21 5.25
N THR A 65 -12.95 3.35 5.53
CA THR A 65 -14.16 3.37 6.37
C THR A 65 -15.33 2.61 5.74
N GLY A 66 -15.38 2.52 4.41
CA GLY A 66 -16.39 1.76 3.68
C GLY A 66 -16.01 0.30 3.44
N ASP A 67 -14.82 -0.13 3.88
CA ASP A 67 -14.34 -1.48 3.72
C ASP A 67 -14.96 -2.41 4.76
N LYS A 68 -15.48 -3.55 4.28
CA LYS A 68 -16.09 -4.60 5.10
C LYS A 68 -15.34 -5.93 5.00
N ASN A 69 -14.30 -6.00 4.18
CA ASN A 69 -13.57 -7.23 3.87
C ASN A 69 -12.23 -7.32 4.61
N ASN A 70 -11.93 -6.35 5.49
CA ASN A 70 -10.67 -6.28 6.23
C ASN A 70 -9.45 -6.36 5.29
N LEU A 71 -9.46 -5.53 4.23
CA LEU A 71 -8.39 -5.49 3.24
C LEU A 71 -7.11 -4.91 3.87
N CYS A 72 -5.97 -5.26 3.29
CA CYS A 72 -4.69 -4.70 3.70
C CYS A 72 -4.40 -3.43 2.88
N TRP A 73 -4.27 -2.30 3.57
CA TRP A 73 -4.12 -0.99 2.94
C TRP A 73 -2.68 -0.48 3.07
N HIS A 74 -2.08 -0.18 1.93
CA HIS A 74 -0.74 0.38 1.81
C HIS A 74 -0.83 1.86 1.42
N PHE A 75 -0.12 2.72 2.15
CA PHE A 75 0.09 4.10 1.73
C PHE A 75 1.35 4.21 0.89
N ILE A 76 1.18 4.61 -0.36
CA ILE A 76 2.26 4.72 -1.37
C ILE A 76 2.40 6.14 -1.93
N GLY A 77 1.82 7.13 -1.23
CA GLY A 77 1.93 8.56 -1.55
C GLY A 77 2.94 9.29 -0.67
N HIS A 78 3.29 10.53 -1.00
CA HIS A 78 4.18 11.31 -0.14
C HIS A 78 3.50 11.67 1.19
N LEU A 79 4.09 11.25 2.32
CA LEU A 79 3.51 11.49 3.64
C LEU A 79 3.95 12.84 4.25
N GLN A 80 2.99 13.75 4.40
CA GLN A 80 3.19 14.99 5.12
C GLN A 80 3.18 14.75 6.64
N SER A 81 4.08 15.43 7.38
CA SER A 81 4.29 15.20 8.82
C SER A 81 3.01 15.38 9.65
N ASN A 82 2.20 16.39 9.34
CA ASN A 82 0.93 16.68 10.03
C ASN A 82 -0.18 15.65 9.76
N LYS A 83 0.06 14.71 8.83
CA LYS A 83 -0.89 13.65 8.48
C LYS A 83 -0.48 12.27 8.98
N ALA A 84 0.67 12.14 9.63
CA ALA A 84 1.17 10.85 10.15
C ALA A 84 0.13 10.16 11.05
N GLY A 85 -0.48 10.88 12.00
CA GLY A 85 -1.48 10.29 12.88
C GLY A 85 -2.76 9.81 12.18
N LEU A 86 -3.17 10.47 11.09
CA LEU A 86 -4.29 9.97 10.28
C LEU A 86 -3.88 8.74 9.47
N ALA A 87 -2.66 8.76 8.91
CA ALA A 87 -2.13 7.61 8.18
C ALA A 87 -2.05 6.36 9.07
N VAL A 88 -1.65 6.50 10.34
CA VAL A 88 -1.59 5.38 11.28
C VAL A 88 -2.95 4.71 11.50
N LYS A 89 -4.01 5.51 11.57
CA LYS A 89 -5.37 5.00 11.80
C LYS A 89 -5.97 4.30 10.59
N LEU A 90 -5.47 4.61 9.39
CA LEU A 90 -6.07 4.16 8.13
C LEU A 90 -5.32 2.99 7.51
N PHE A 91 -3.99 3.01 7.52
CA PHE A 91 -3.17 2.08 6.74
C PHE A 91 -2.51 1.02 7.60
N ASP A 92 -2.16 -0.10 6.98
CA ASP A 92 -1.40 -1.20 7.58
C ASP A 92 0.08 -1.10 7.28
N VAL A 93 0.42 -0.51 6.13
CA VAL A 93 1.80 -0.30 5.70
C VAL A 93 2.00 1.12 5.17
N ILE A 94 3.09 1.77 5.55
CA ILE A 94 3.54 3.04 4.92
C ILE A 94 4.81 2.77 4.12
N GLU A 95 4.74 2.87 2.79
CA GLU A 95 5.88 2.49 1.92
C GLU A 95 6.85 3.63 1.59
N THR A 96 6.54 4.84 2.05
CA THR A 96 7.18 6.09 1.59
C THR A 96 7.95 6.82 2.69
N VAL A 97 8.52 6.09 3.64
CA VAL A 97 9.27 6.73 4.74
C VAL A 97 10.66 7.11 4.24
N ASP A 98 10.90 8.40 4.08
CA ASP A 98 12.16 8.94 3.51
C ASP A 98 13.05 9.66 4.55
N ARG A 99 12.56 9.84 5.78
CA ARG A 99 13.29 10.60 6.83
C ARG A 99 12.88 10.19 8.24
N ILE A 100 13.85 10.26 9.15
CA ILE A 100 13.69 9.90 10.58
C ILE A 100 12.53 10.66 11.24
N LYS A 101 12.30 11.92 10.87
CA LYS A 101 11.20 12.72 11.42
C LYS A 101 9.83 12.05 11.18
N ILE A 102 9.61 11.49 9.99
CA ILE A 102 8.35 10.79 9.67
C ILE A 102 8.28 9.47 10.41
N ALA A 103 9.36 8.69 10.43
CA ALA A 103 9.41 7.42 11.18
C ALA A 103 9.05 7.61 12.66
N ARG A 104 9.63 8.63 13.33
CA ARG A 104 9.33 8.95 14.74
C ARG A 104 7.88 9.37 14.96
N LEU A 105 7.29 10.10 14.01
CA LEU A 105 5.89 10.50 14.12
C LEU A 105 4.94 9.31 13.94
N LEU A 106 5.25 8.41 13.00
CA LEU A 106 4.51 7.17 12.81
C LEU A 106 4.59 6.29 14.05
N ASP A 107 5.79 6.07 14.59
CA ASP A 107 6.02 5.29 15.82
C ASP A 107 5.21 5.86 17.00
N LYS A 108 5.32 7.17 17.26
CA LYS A 108 4.55 7.84 18.31
C LYS A 108 3.04 7.61 18.18
N HIS A 109 2.50 7.77 16.98
CA HIS A 109 1.06 7.61 16.75
C HIS A 109 0.62 6.15 16.77
N ALA A 110 1.46 5.23 16.30
CA ALA A 110 1.22 3.79 16.35
C ALA A 110 1.12 3.30 17.80
N ALA A 111 2.06 3.73 18.66
CA ALA A 111 2.03 3.47 20.09
C ALA A 111 0.76 4.03 20.76
N GLN A 112 0.34 5.24 20.42
CA GLN A 112 -0.91 5.85 20.93
C GLN A 112 -2.18 5.07 20.51
N CYS A 113 -2.14 4.36 19.39
CA CYS A 113 -3.25 3.54 18.90
C CYS A 113 -3.11 2.06 19.27
N GLY A 114 -2.06 1.66 20.01
CA GLY A 114 -1.78 0.25 20.29
C GLY A 114 -1.52 -0.60 19.03
N LYS A 115 -1.10 0.04 17.93
CA LYS A 115 -0.83 -0.61 16.64
C LYS A 115 0.66 -0.81 16.48
N ASN A 116 1.07 -1.97 15.97
CA ASN A 116 2.39 -2.14 15.35
C ASN A 116 2.22 -1.92 13.85
N MET A 117 2.99 -0.97 13.28
CA MET A 117 2.82 -0.51 11.90
C MET A 117 4.05 -0.89 11.09
N ASP A 118 3.82 -1.58 9.98
CA ASP A 118 4.88 -1.86 9.02
C ASP A 118 5.22 -0.58 8.22
N ILE A 119 6.52 -0.35 8.02
CA ILE A 119 7.01 0.72 7.17
C ILE A 119 8.06 0.20 6.20
N LEU A 120 8.14 0.81 5.02
CA LEU A 120 9.27 0.66 4.11
C LEU A 120 10.04 1.98 4.02
N LEU A 121 11.36 1.87 3.95
CA LEU A 121 12.23 3.01 3.67
C LEU A 121 12.24 3.25 2.17
N GLN A 122 11.86 4.46 1.77
CA GLN A 122 11.95 4.90 0.39
C GLN A 122 13.39 5.33 0.11
N VAL A 123 13.98 4.78 -0.96
CA VAL A 123 15.36 5.08 -1.37
C VAL A 123 15.37 5.57 -2.82
N ASN A 124 15.99 6.72 -3.09
CA ASN A 124 16.16 7.26 -4.43
C ASN A 124 17.39 6.65 -5.10
N ILE A 125 17.18 5.48 -5.70
CA ILE A 125 18.23 4.72 -6.41
C ILE A 125 18.79 5.51 -7.61
N GLY A 126 17.98 6.36 -8.24
CA GLY A 126 18.37 7.16 -9.41
C GLY A 126 19.18 8.43 -9.09
N ARG A 127 19.31 8.80 -7.81
CA ARG A 127 19.99 10.04 -7.35
C ARG A 127 19.47 11.32 -8.00
N GLU A 128 18.19 11.32 -8.38
CA GLU A 128 17.53 12.47 -9.00
C GLU A 128 17.08 13.46 -7.92
N LYS A 129 17.63 14.69 -7.92
CA LYS A 129 17.38 15.69 -6.86
C LYS A 129 15.90 16.03 -6.62
N GLN A 130 15.05 15.85 -7.65
CA GLN A 130 13.62 16.11 -7.61
C GLN A 130 12.78 14.95 -7.06
N LYS A 131 13.38 13.77 -6.87
CA LYS A 131 12.68 12.57 -6.39
C LYS A 131 12.92 12.35 -4.89
N HIS A 132 11.88 11.88 -4.21
CA HIS A 132 11.94 11.49 -2.80
C HIS A 132 12.63 10.13 -2.59
N GLY A 133 13.08 9.90 -1.37
CA GLY A 133 13.94 8.77 -0.97
C GLY A 133 15.41 9.06 -1.12
#